data_AF-A0A202F6M2-F1
#
_entry.id   AF-A0A202F6M2-F1
#
_cell.length_a   1.000
_cell.length_b   1.000
_cell.length_c   1.000
_cell.angle_alpha   90.00
_cell.angle_beta   90.00
_cell.angle_gamma   90.00
#
_symmetry.space_group_name_H-M   'P 1'
#
loop_
_entity.id
_entity.type
_entity.pdbx_description
1 polymer ?
#
loop_
_entity_poly.entity_id
_entity_poly.type
_entity_poly.pdbx_seq_one_letter_code
_entity_poly.pdbx_strand_id
1 'polypeptide(L)'
;MTFLFFISTILLITNKQQNAPLALSFGVVAIGIMFLPHFKARRMATALGIILVLISGIGIYKSIGSEIVGANTFQTFSHGTLLETSDPTKKIEHGGVDGQFALMRNENYYSKNYATLDPSSKYVKKHLMDKTGFAWIIRYYAGNLKQFNNLLDVAAKDVTAVQPRAVGDFVRNSGHKPGEQVKYFTVYSSLLGAFFPGKYAFDCLLAVGFIAVYSVGFYLDIKAKRYMGILRFFLIFGLMTVVVFVPIVSIVGDGDADLAKHLFLVPISLNMSLLMFISDLMNHTLWNTEGDEVSE
;
A
#
# COMPACT_ATOMS: atom_id res chain seq x y z
N MET A 1 -9.96 -20.81 -13.24
CA MET A 1 -8.78 -20.20 -12.59
C MET A 1 -8.51 -18.76 -13.06
N THR A 2 -8.09 -18.50 -14.30
CA THR A 2 -7.74 -17.14 -14.77
C THR A 2 -8.87 -16.11 -14.67
N PHE A 3 -10.11 -16.48 -15.05
CA PHE A 3 -11.27 -15.59 -14.93
C PHE A 3 -11.61 -15.23 -13.47
N LEU A 4 -11.55 -16.22 -12.58
CA LEU A 4 -11.75 -16.04 -11.14
C LEU A 4 -10.70 -15.09 -10.55
N PHE A 5 -9.44 -15.20 -10.97
CA PHE A 5 -8.38 -14.27 -10.56
C PHE A 5 -8.72 -12.83 -10.94
N PHE A 6 -9.11 -12.58 -12.21
CA PHE A 6 -9.44 -11.22 -12.66
C PHE A 6 -10.67 -10.65 -11.97
N ILE A 7 -11.74 -11.43 -11.81
CA ILE A 7 -12.93 -10.99 -11.07
C ILE A 7 -12.57 -10.65 -9.62
N SER A 8 -11.87 -11.55 -8.93
CA SER A 8 -11.50 -11.35 -7.52
C SER A 8 -10.60 -10.13 -7.35
N THR A 9 -9.68 -9.91 -8.28
CA THR A 9 -8.78 -8.75 -8.30
C THR A 9 -9.57 -7.45 -8.51
N ILE A 10 -10.49 -7.42 -9.47
CA ILE A 10 -11.34 -6.25 -9.71
C ILE A 10 -12.20 -5.95 -8.48
N LEU A 11 -12.84 -6.96 -7.89
CA LEU A 11 -13.63 -6.78 -6.65
C LEU A 11 -12.77 -6.26 -5.50
N LEU A 12 -11.55 -6.77 -5.33
CA LEU A 12 -10.62 -6.29 -4.31
C LEU A 12 -10.26 -4.82 -4.52
N ILE A 13 -9.95 -4.42 -5.76
CA ILE A 13 -9.58 -3.04 -6.12
C ILE A 13 -10.77 -2.09 -5.96
N THR A 14 -11.98 -2.51 -6.35
CA THR A 14 -13.17 -1.65 -6.30
C THR A 14 -13.86 -1.62 -4.95
N ASN A 15 -13.48 -2.50 -4.00
CA ASN A 15 -14.05 -2.51 -2.65
C ASN A 15 -13.79 -1.20 -1.87
N LYS A 16 -12.67 -0.53 -2.15
CA LYS A 16 -12.34 0.74 -1.50
C LYS A 16 -11.47 1.60 -2.41
N GLN A 17 -11.71 2.92 -2.41
CA GLN A 17 -10.91 3.87 -3.20
C GLN A 17 -9.41 3.81 -2.92
N GLN A 18 -9.04 3.51 -1.68
CA GLN A 18 -7.64 3.34 -1.25
C GLN A 18 -6.93 2.14 -1.90
N ASN A 19 -7.68 1.19 -2.46
CA ASN A 19 -7.13 0.01 -3.12
C ASN A 19 -6.75 0.28 -4.59
N ALA A 20 -7.00 1.49 -5.12
CA ALA A 20 -6.64 1.85 -6.49
C ALA A 20 -5.18 1.53 -6.87
N PRO A 21 -4.16 1.80 -6.02
CA PRO A 21 -2.76 1.53 -6.36
C PRO A 21 -2.45 0.04 -6.56
N LEU A 22 -3.24 -0.85 -5.96
CA LEU A 22 -3.05 -2.29 -6.10
C LEU A 22 -3.26 -2.78 -7.53
N ALA A 23 -4.00 -2.02 -8.35
CA ALA A 23 -4.18 -2.35 -9.76
C ALA A 23 -2.82 -2.48 -10.49
N LEU A 24 -1.83 -1.68 -10.11
CA LEU A 24 -0.48 -1.78 -10.66
C LEU A 24 0.21 -3.08 -10.21
N SER A 25 0.17 -3.37 -8.91
CA SER A 25 0.78 -4.57 -8.32
C SER A 25 0.15 -5.87 -8.82
N PHE A 26 -1.18 -5.97 -8.86
CA PHE A 26 -1.86 -7.14 -9.41
C PHE A 26 -1.78 -7.19 -10.94
N GLY A 27 -1.57 -6.06 -11.61
CA GLY A 27 -1.15 -6.02 -13.01
C GLY A 27 0.16 -6.77 -13.23
N VAL A 28 1.15 -6.58 -12.36
CA VAL A 28 2.41 -7.34 -12.37
C VAL A 28 2.18 -8.84 -12.13
N VAL A 29 1.34 -9.21 -11.16
CA VAL A 29 0.98 -10.62 -10.93
C VAL A 29 0.35 -11.24 -12.18
N ALA A 30 -0.54 -10.51 -12.84
CA ALA A 30 -1.24 -10.96 -14.03
C ALA A 30 -0.31 -11.15 -15.25
N ILE A 31 0.84 -10.47 -15.30
CA ILE A 31 1.85 -10.70 -16.35
C ILE A 31 2.33 -12.16 -16.32
N GLY A 32 2.49 -12.75 -15.14
CA GLY A 32 2.88 -14.17 -15.00
C GLY A 32 1.93 -15.12 -15.73
N ILE A 33 0.62 -14.81 -15.73
CA ILE A 33 -0.40 -15.63 -16.38
C ILE A 33 -0.18 -15.70 -17.90
N MET A 34 0.44 -14.69 -18.52
CA MET A 34 0.75 -14.69 -19.95
C MET A 34 1.75 -15.78 -20.37
N PHE A 35 2.55 -16.27 -19.42
CA PHE A 35 3.56 -17.30 -19.67
C PHE A 35 2.99 -18.72 -19.65
N LEU A 36 1.76 -18.93 -19.18
CA LEU A 36 1.14 -20.26 -19.16
C LEU A 36 1.03 -20.88 -20.57
N PRO A 37 1.16 -22.21 -20.69
CA PRO A 37 1.03 -22.90 -21.95
C PRO A 37 -0.43 -22.88 -22.43
N HIS A 38 -0.62 -23.06 -23.73
CA HIS A 38 -1.89 -23.07 -24.51
C HIS A 38 -2.37 -21.73 -25.12
N PHE A 39 -2.66 -21.83 -26.43
CA PHE A 39 -3.27 -20.94 -27.46
C PHE A 39 -3.34 -19.40 -27.27
N LYS A 40 -3.12 -18.69 -28.40
CA LYS A 40 -3.14 -17.22 -28.55
C LYS A 40 -4.38 -16.54 -27.95
N ALA A 41 -5.55 -17.18 -28.00
CA ALA A 41 -6.80 -16.66 -27.45
C ALA A 41 -6.73 -16.39 -25.94
N ARG A 42 -6.05 -17.26 -25.19
CA ARG A 42 -5.87 -17.10 -23.74
C ARG A 42 -4.95 -15.93 -23.39
N ARG A 43 -3.89 -15.72 -24.18
CA ARG A 43 -3.00 -14.56 -24.02
C ARG A 43 -3.73 -13.26 -24.28
N MET A 44 -4.56 -13.22 -25.32
CA MET A 44 -5.42 -12.06 -25.60
C MET A 44 -6.42 -11.80 -24.46
N ALA A 45 -7.08 -12.84 -23.95
CA ALA A 45 -7.97 -12.72 -22.80
C ALA A 45 -7.24 -12.22 -21.53
N THR A 46 -6.00 -12.67 -21.32
CA THR A 46 -5.16 -12.21 -20.19
C THR A 46 -4.76 -10.75 -20.35
N ALA A 47 -4.37 -10.34 -21.56
CA ALA A 47 -4.04 -8.94 -21.86
C ALA A 47 -5.26 -8.02 -21.65
N LEU A 48 -6.45 -8.43 -22.12
CA LEU A 48 -7.70 -7.73 -21.84
C LEU A 48 -8.01 -7.69 -20.34
N GLY A 49 -7.79 -8.78 -19.62
CA GLY A 49 -7.93 -8.83 -18.16
C GLY A 49 -7.02 -7.85 -17.42
N ILE A 50 -5.75 -7.73 -17.84
CA ILE A 50 -4.80 -6.75 -17.29
C ILE A 50 -5.31 -5.32 -17.54
N ILE A 51 -5.75 -5.03 -18.77
CA ILE A 51 -6.30 -3.72 -19.12
C ILE A 51 -7.53 -3.41 -18.24
N LEU A 52 -8.44 -4.38 -18.06
CA LEU A 52 -9.61 -4.21 -17.19
C LEU A 52 -9.24 -3.96 -15.72
N VAL A 53 -8.22 -4.64 -15.19
CA VAL A 53 -7.69 -4.40 -13.84
C VAL A 53 -7.16 -2.97 -13.72
N LEU A 54 -6.35 -2.51 -14.68
CA LEU A 54 -5.80 -1.15 -14.68
C LEU A 54 -6.92 -0.09 -14.81
N ILE A 55 -7.88 -0.31 -15.70
CA ILE A 55 -9.05 0.57 -15.85
C ILE A 55 -9.88 0.61 -14.57
N SER A 56 -10.04 -0.52 -13.87
CA SER A 56 -10.77 -0.55 -12.59
C SER A 56 -10.08 0.30 -11.51
N GLY A 57 -8.74 0.27 -11.46
CA GLY A 57 -7.95 1.13 -10.57
C GLY A 57 -8.12 2.62 -10.89
N ILE A 58 -8.07 2.98 -12.18
CA ILE A 58 -8.31 4.37 -12.62
C ILE A 58 -9.76 4.79 -12.31
N GLY A 59 -10.72 3.91 -12.57
CA GLY A 59 -12.14 4.17 -12.36
C GLY A 59 -12.46 4.41 -10.89
N ILE A 60 -11.97 3.55 -9.99
CA ILE A 60 -12.20 3.73 -8.56
C ILE A 60 -11.47 4.97 -8.02
N TYR A 61 -10.26 5.27 -8.51
CA TYR A 61 -9.57 6.51 -8.15
C TYR A 61 -10.34 7.76 -8.60
N LYS A 62 -10.92 7.76 -9.81
CA LYS A 62 -11.76 8.86 -10.29
C LYS A 62 -13.10 8.97 -9.57
N SER A 63 -13.56 7.90 -8.91
CA SER A 63 -14.79 7.93 -8.11
C SER A 63 -14.64 8.65 -6.77
N ILE A 64 -13.42 9.06 -6.40
CA ILE A 64 -13.16 9.80 -5.16
C ILE A 64 -13.88 11.15 -5.23
N GLY A 65 -14.80 11.37 -4.29
CA GLY A 65 -15.55 12.61 -4.19
C GLY A 65 -14.64 13.80 -3.87
N SER A 66 -14.98 14.99 -4.36
CA SER A 66 -14.17 16.20 -4.17
C SER A 66 -13.98 16.59 -2.70
N GLU A 67 -14.92 16.22 -1.82
CA GLU A 67 -14.80 16.39 -0.38
C GLU A 67 -13.72 15.47 0.21
N ILE A 68 -13.67 14.20 -0.21
CA ILE A 68 -12.65 13.24 0.22
C ILE A 68 -11.28 13.67 -0.29
N VAL A 69 -11.16 14.08 -1.56
CA VAL A 69 -9.91 14.66 -2.10
C VAL A 69 -9.47 15.84 -1.25
N GLY A 70 -10.42 16.69 -0.85
CA GLY A 70 -10.14 17.81 0.01
C GLY A 70 -9.63 17.41 1.39
N ALA A 71 -10.34 16.53 2.07
CA ALA A 71 -9.94 16.00 3.38
C ALA A 71 -8.55 15.37 3.35
N ASN A 72 -8.28 14.54 2.34
CA ASN A 72 -6.98 13.88 2.13
C ASN A 72 -5.85 14.89 1.83
N THR A 73 -6.12 15.90 1.01
CA THR A 73 -5.16 16.97 0.71
C THR A 73 -4.81 17.74 1.98
N PHE A 74 -5.81 18.05 2.79
CA PHE A 74 -5.62 18.73 4.07
C PHE A 74 -4.83 17.86 5.05
N GLN A 75 -5.18 16.59 5.18
CA GLN A 75 -4.46 15.63 6.04
C GLN A 75 -3.01 15.48 5.59
N THR A 76 -2.75 15.28 4.30
CA THR A 76 -1.37 15.20 3.79
C THR A 76 -0.56 16.46 4.11
N PHE A 77 -1.19 17.63 4.05
CA PHE A 77 -0.53 18.87 4.38
C PHE A 77 -0.21 18.94 5.88
N SER A 78 -1.23 18.82 6.73
CA SER A 78 -1.17 18.97 8.19
C SER A 78 -0.36 17.86 8.89
N HIS A 79 -0.64 16.62 8.52
CA HIS A 79 -0.09 15.36 9.06
C HIS A 79 1.00 14.77 8.17
N GLY A 80 1.58 15.56 7.27
CA GLY A 80 2.69 15.10 6.44
C GLY A 80 3.71 16.20 6.26
N THR A 81 3.38 17.17 5.40
CA THR A 81 4.31 18.24 5.06
C THR A 81 4.66 19.14 6.25
N LEU A 82 3.75 19.33 7.20
CA LEU A 82 4.02 20.14 8.39
C LEU A 82 4.67 19.37 9.54
N LEU A 83 4.71 18.03 9.52
CA LEU A 83 5.15 17.18 10.65
C LEU A 83 6.67 17.18 10.93
N GLU A 84 7.43 18.06 10.29
CA GLU A 84 8.85 18.20 10.58
C GLU A 84 9.11 18.83 11.95
N THR A 85 10.22 18.44 12.59
CA THR A 85 10.61 18.94 13.91
C THR A 85 11.07 20.41 13.89
N SER A 86 11.51 20.91 12.73
CA SER A 86 11.87 22.32 12.51
C SER A 86 10.67 23.17 12.11
N ASP A 87 10.86 24.49 12.11
CA ASP A 87 9.89 25.46 11.58
C ASP A 87 9.63 25.17 10.08
N PRO A 88 8.38 24.81 9.69
CA PRO A 88 8.05 24.41 8.32
C PRO A 88 7.72 25.62 7.44
N THR A 89 7.60 26.82 8.02
CA THR A 89 7.12 28.05 7.37
C THR A 89 7.87 28.36 6.09
N LYS A 90 9.20 28.44 6.16
CA LYS A 90 10.04 28.72 4.98
C LYS A 90 9.91 27.65 3.91
N LYS A 91 9.69 26.39 4.28
CA LYS A 91 9.61 25.29 3.31
C LYS A 91 8.30 25.31 2.53
N ILE A 92 7.19 25.61 3.20
CA ILE A 92 5.88 25.74 2.54
C ILE A 92 5.81 27.02 1.69
N GLU A 93 6.47 28.10 2.11
CA GLU A 93 6.59 29.35 1.35
C GLU A 93 7.37 29.17 0.05
N HIS A 94 8.48 28.42 0.05
CA HIS A 94 9.17 28.05 -1.19
C HIS A 94 8.29 27.22 -2.15
N GLY A 95 7.28 26.53 -1.61
CA GLY A 95 6.26 25.85 -2.38
C GLY A 95 5.11 26.74 -2.86
N GLY A 96 5.06 28.03 -2.50
CA GLY A 96 3.98 28.95 -2.90
C GLY A 96 2.73 28.87 -2.02
N VAL A 97 2.85 28.30 -0.82
CA VAL A 97 1.83 28.27 0.24
C VAL A 97 2.17 29.31 1.29
N ASP A 98 1.17 30.04 1.79
CA ASP A 98 1.37 31.07 2.80
C ASP A 98 1.87 30.48 4.13
N GLY A 99 2.87 31.11 4.75
CA GLY A 99 3.45 30.70 6.02
C GLY A 99 2.44 30.55 7.16
N GLN A 100 1.32 31.29 7.13
CA GLN A 100 0.26 31.19 8.16
C GLN A 100 -0.32 29.77 8.28
N PHE A 101 -0.29 28.99 7.20
CA PHE A 101 -0.83 27.62 7.20
C PHE A 101 0.05 26.65 8.01
N ALA A 102 1.27 27.05 8.39
CA ALA A 102 2.10 26.28 9.32
C ALA A 102 1.44 26.07 10.70
N LEU A 103 0.51 26.96 11.09
CA LEU A 103 -0.25 26.84 12.33
C LEU A 103 -1.23 25.64 12.33
N MET A 104 -1.58 25.11 11.16
CA MET A 104 -2.49 23.98 11.02
C MET A 104 -1.80 22.61 11.23
N ARG A 105 -0.56 22.61 11.73
CA ARG A 105 0.21 21.39 12.00
C ARG A 105 -0.55 20.47 12.95
N ASN A 106 -0.64 19.19 12.58
CA ASN A 106 -1.28 18.15 13.40
C ASN A 106 -2.78 18.40 13.67
N GLU A 107 -3.42 19.29 12.89
CA GLU A 107 -4.88 19.47 12.92
C GLU A 107 -5.59 18.44 12.03
N ASN A 108 -6.73 17.95 12.50
CA ASN A 108 -7.58 17.02 11.75
C ASN A 108 -8.63 17.79 10.93
N TYR A 109 -8.96 17.26 9.74
CA TYR A 109 -10.00 17.85 8.89
C TYR A 109 -11.35 17.95 9.63
N TYR A 110 -11.74 16.87 10.33
CA TYR A 110 -12.91 16.82 11.19
C TYR A 110 -12.50 17.00 12.66
N SER A 111 -12.11 18.21 13.05
CA SER A 111 -11.79 18.50 14.45
C SER A 111 -13.05 18.56 15.31
N LYS A 112 -13.05 17.85 16.45
CA LYS A 112 -14.09 18.01 17.49
C LYS A 112 -13.85 19.21 18.41
N ASN A 113 -12.64 19.77 18.37
CA ASN A 113 -12.20 20.90 19.18
C ASN A 113 -11.98 22.14 18.31
N TYR A 114 -11.69 23.28 18.93
CA TYR A 114 -11.34 24.53 18.24
C TYR A 114 -10.20 24.29 17.23
N ALA A 115 -10.45 24.58 15.95
CA ALA A 115 -9.44 24.56 14.88
C ALA A 115 -8.92 25.99 14.66
N THR A 116 -7.62 26.14 14.42
CA THR A 116 -7.00 27.46 14.19
C THR A 116 -7.57 28.13 12.95
N LEU A 117 -7.83 27.34 11.92
CA LEU A 117 -8.57 27.71 10.71
C LEU A 117 -9.54 26.58 10.37
N ASP A 118 -10.77 26.90 9.97
CA ASP A 118 -11.73 25.89 9.55
C ASP A 118 -11.27 25.21 8.24
N PRO A 119 -10.94 23.89 8.24
CA PRO A 119 -10.50 23.18 7.05
C PRO A 119 -11.57 23.10 5.95
N SER A 120 -12.85 23.26 6.30
CA SER A 120 -13.98 23.27 5.37
C SER A 120 -14.25 24.66 4.79
N SER A 121 -13.57 25.69 5.27
CA SER A 121 -13.77 27.07 4.81
C SER A 121 -13.36 27.25 3.35
N LYS A 122 -14.06 28.13 2.63
CA LYS A 122 -13.70 28.53 1.26
C LYS A 122 -12.28 29.11 1.18
N TYR A 123 -11.81 29.73 2.26
CA TYR A 123 -10.47 30.31 2.34
C TYR A 123 -9.39 29.23 2.29
N VAL A 124 -9.46 28.23 3.18
CA VAL A 124 -8.50 27.11 3.20
C VAL A 124 -8.56 26.34 1.89
N LYS A 125 -9.76 26.09 1.35
CA LYS A 125 -9.89 25.40 0.07
C LYS A 125 -9.15 26.11 -1.07
N LYS A 126 -9.38 27.42 -1.23
CA LYS A 126 -8.80 28.21 -2.32
C LYS A 126 -7.31 28.51 -2.15
N HIS A 127 -6.86 28.76 -0.93
CA HIS A 127 -5.51 29.25 -0.66
C HIS A 127 -4.53 28.16 -0.23
N LEU A 128 -5.01 27.00 0.19
CA LEU A 128 -4.21 25.83 0.54
C LEU A 128 -4.53 24.66 -0.39
N MET A 129 -5.73 24.09 -0.32
CA MET A 129 -6.04 22.77 -0.91
C MET A 129 -5.93 22.77 -2.45
N ASP A 130 -6.39 23.84 -3.10
CA ASP A 130 -6.29 23.99 -4.56
C ASP A 130 -4.82 24.18 -5.04
N LYS A 131 -3.91 24.57 -4.14
CA LYS A 131 -2.48 24.77 -4.43
C LYS A 131 -1.61 23.56 -4.07
N THR A 132 -2.02 22.77 -3.08
CA THR A 132 -1.23 21.65 -2.53
C THR A 132 -1.69 20.28 -3.04
N GLY A 133 -2.10 20.20 -4.32
CA GLY A 133 -2.49 18.93 -4.92
C GLY A 133 -1.33 17.91 -5.03
N PHE A 134 -1.64 16.72 -5.53
CA PHE A 134 -0.72 15.58 -5.62
C PHE A 134 0.67 15.91 -6.22
N ALA A 135 0.70 16.66 -7.33
CA ALA A 135 1.95 17.04 -7.98
C ALA A 135 2.82 17.96 -7.11
N TRP A 136 2.19 18.85 -6.33
CA TRP A 136 2.89 19.72 -5.40
C TRP A 136 3.51 18.91 -4.26
N ILE A 137 2.75 17.97 -3.68
CA ILE A 137 3.21 17.09 -2.59
C ILE A 137 4.43 16.27 -3.03
N ILE A 138 4.39 15.67 -4.22
CA ILE A 138 5.54 14.92 -4.78
C ILE A 138 6.77 15.83 -4.88
N ARG A 139 6.60 17.04 -5.44
CA ARG A 139 7.70 18.00 -5.58
C ARG A 139 8.26 18.44 -4.22
N TYR A 140 7.39 18.65 -3.25
CA TYR A 140 7.77 18.99 -1.89
C TYR A 140 8.63 17.88 -1.25
N TYR A 141 8.19 16.62 -1.31
CA TYR A 141 8.95 15.51 -0.74
C TYR A 141 10.25 15.22 -1.49
N ALA A 142 10.29 15.43 -2.81
CA ALA A 142 11.53 15.34 -3.58
C ALA A 142 12.61 16.34 -3.10
N GLY A 143 12.19 17.52 -2.63
CA GLY A 143 13.07 18.49 -1.97
C GLY A 143 13.34 18.22 -0.49
N ASN A 144 12.57 17.34 0.15
CA ASN A 144 12.59 17.08 1.59
C ASN A 144 12.72 15.57 1.90
N LEU A 145 13.66 14.90 1.25
CA LEU A 145 13.83 13.43 1.32
C LEU A 145 14.00 12.90 2.75
N LYS A 146 14.70 13.63 3.64
CA LYS A 146 14.89 13.21 5.03
C LYS A 146 13.57 13.15 5.80
N GLN A 147 12.72 14.16 5.64
CA GLN A 147 11.39 14.19 6.24
C GLN A 147 10.53 13.07 5.66
N PHE A 148 10.54 12.91 4.33
CA PHE A 148 9.80 11.85 3.66
C PHE A 148 10.21 10.45 4.16
N ASN A 149 11.51 10.19 4.30
CA ASN A 149 12.00 8.92 4.84
C ASN A 149 11.59 8.71 6.31
N ASN A 150 11.56 9.77 7.13
CA ASN A 150 11.09 9.66 8.51
C ASN A 150 9.59 9.29 8.57
N LEU A 151 8.77 9.87 7.69
CA LEU A 151 7.36 9.52 7.56
C LEU A 151 7.17 8.08 7.08
N LEU A 152 8.00 7.62 6.13
CA LEU A 152 8.01 6.23 5.71
C LEU A 152 8.44 5.28 6.84
N ASP A 153 9.38 5.67 7.71
CA ASP A 153 9.73 4.92 8.91
C ASP A 153 8.56 4.84 9.92
N VAL A 154 7.71 5.88 9.99
CA VAL A 154 6.46 5.83 10.76
C VAL A 154 5.49 4.83 10.15
N ALA A 155 5.29 4.88 8.82
CA ALA A 155 4.47 3.90 8.11
C ALA A 155 4.96 2.47 8.33
N ALA A 156 6.27 2.22 8.24
CA ALA A 156 6.87 0.90 8.44
C ALA A 156 6.60 0.34 9.85
N LYS A 157 6.57 1.19 10.89
CA LYS A 157 6.17 0.76 12.25
C LYS A 157 4.71 0.34 12.29
N ASP A 158 3.85 1.09 11.63
CA ASP A 158 2.40 0.88 11.62
C ASP A 158 1.95 -0.29 10.74
N VAL A 159 2.79 -0.79 9.83
CA VAL A 159 2.54 -2.03 9.05
C VAL A 159 2.18 -3.20 9.96
N THR A 160 2.79 -3.28 11.14
CA THR A 160 2.55 -4.37 12.11
C THR A 160 1.35 -4.12 13.02
N ALA A 161 0.75 -2.92 12.99
CA ALA A 161 -0.38 -2.53 13.81
C ALA A 161 -1.72 -3.01 13.23
N VAL A 162 -1.86 -4.33 13.04
CA VAL A 162 -3.07 -4.97 12.46
C VAL A 162 -4.31 -4.81 13.35
N GLN A 163 -4.12 -4.56 14.64
CA GLN A 163 -5.16 -4.23 15.62
C GLN A 163 -4.95 -2.77 16.08
N PRO A 164 -5.57 -1.77 15.42
CA PRO A 164 -5.33 -0.37 15.76
C PRO A 164 -5.80 -0.07 17.18
N ARG A 165 -4.88 0.30 18.07
CA ARG A 165 -5.16 0.50 19.52
C ARG A 165 -6.14 1.64 19.81
N ALA A 166 -6.40 2.51 18.83
CA ALA A 166 -7.33 3.61 18.96
C ALA A 166 -8.82 3.18 18.92
N VAL A 167 -9.12 1.94 18.51
CA VAL A 167 -10.50 1.44 18.35
C VAL A 167 -10.68 0.05 18.97
N GLY A 168 -11.90 -0.26 19.40
CA GLY A 168 -12.27 -1.60 19.87
C GLY A 168 -12.66 -2.53 18.70
N ASP A 169 -12.57 -3.84 18.91
CA ASP A 169 -12.93 -4.87 17.92
C ASP A 169 -14.22 -5.64 18.25
N PHE A 170 -14.86 -5.32 19.37
CA PHE A 170 -16.15 -5.89 19.75
C PHE A 170 -17.33 -5.15 19.13
N VAL A 171 -18.34 -5.93 18.69
CA VAL A 171 -19.60 -5.40 18.15
C VAL A 171 -20.38 -4.70 19.27
N ARG A 172 -21.13 -3.66 18.91
CA ARG A 172 -22.05 -2.99 19.83
C ARG A 172 -23.04 -4.00 20.43
N ASN A 173 -23.29 -3.90 21.74
CA ASN A 173 -24.16 -4.78 22.53
C ASN A 173 -23.63 -6.22 22.76
N SER A 174 -22.33 -6.46 22.58
CA SER A 174 -21.70 -7.75 22.90
C SER A 174 -21.35 -7.94 24.39
N GLY A 175 -21.67 -6.97 25.26
CA GLY A 175 -21.33 -6.99 26.68
C GLY A 175 -19.93 -6.45 27.02
N HIS A 176 -19.14 -6.07 26.01
CA HIS A 176 -17.81 -5.49 26.19
C HIS A 176 -17.81 -3.96 26.29
N LYS A 177 -16.76 -3.40 26.91
CA LYS A 177 -16.62 -1.95 27.07
C LYS A 177 -16.23 -1.29 25.74
N PRO A 178 -16.62 -0.02 25.51
CA PRO A 178 -16.13 0.73 24.36
C PRO A 178 -14.60 0.77 24.32
N GLY A 179 -14.02 0.47 23.16
CA GLY A 179 -12.56 0.43 22.98
C GLY A 179 -11.88 -0.86 23.46
N GLU A 180 -12.65 -1.85 23.95
CA GLU A 180 -12.09 -3.15 24.32
C GLU A 180 -11.65 -3.94 23.09
N GLN A 181 -10.58 -4.71 23.26
CA GLN A 181 -9.91 -5.45 22.19
C GLN A 181 -9.74 -6.93 22.58
N VAL A 182 -9.88 -7.81 21.59
CA VAL A 182 -9.58 -9.25 21.70
C VAL A 182 -8.11 -9.44 22.07
N LYS A 183 -7.89 -10.33 23.04
CA LYS A 183 -6.55 -10.66 23.56
C LYS A 183 -6.05 -12.05 23.17
N TYR A 184 -6.88 -12.88 22.55
CA TYR A 184 -6.52 -14.23 22.11
C TYR A 184 -6.14 -14.24 20.62
N PHE A 185 -5.30 -15.20 20.21
CA PHE A 185 -4.70 -15.28 18.85
C PHE A 185 -3.87 -14.05 18.42
N THR A 186 -3.40 -13.25 19.37
CA THR A 186 -2.58 -12.04 19.11
C THR A 186 -1.08 -12.29 19.21
N VAL A 187 -0.63 -13.54 19.43
CA VAL A 187 0.80 -13.85 19.64
C VAL A 187 1.63 -13.43 18.43
N TYR A 188 1.22 -13.81 17.22
CA TYR A 188 1.94 -13.48 16.00
C TYR A 188 2.03 -11.97 15.76
N SER A 189 0.90 -11.25 15.87
CA SER A 189 0.88 -9.79 15.71
C SER A 189 1.67 -9.07 16.80
N SER A 190 1.66 -9.58 18.04
CA SER A 190 2.45 -9.02 19.15
C SER A 190 3.94 -9.21 18.94
N LEU A 191 4.37 -10.38 18.44
CA LEU A 191 5.77 -10.65 18.11
C LEU A 191 6.24 -9.76 16.96
N LEU A 192 5.48 -9.66 15.88
CA LEU A 192 5.82 -8.74 14.79
C LEU A 192 5.87 -7.29 15.26
N GLY A 193 4.89 -6.84 16.05
CA GLY A 193 4.90 -5.48 16.61
C GLY A 193 6.07 -5.19 17.54
N ALA A 194 6.64 -6.22 18.18
CA ALA A 194 7.78 -6.07 19.09
C ALA A 194 9.14 -6.16 18.38
N PHE A 195 9.28 -7.03 17.38
CA PHE A 195 10.57 -7.38 16.80
C PHE A 195 10.76 -6.94 15.35
N PHE A 196 9.69 -6.64 14.60
CA PHE A 196 9.82 -6.23 13.21
C PHE A 196 10.50 -4.86 13.14
N PRO A 197 11.57 -4.70 12.34
CA PRO A 197 12.26 -3.42 12.22
C PRO A 197 11.33 -2.34 11.66
N GLY A 198 11.01 -1.33 12.46
CA GLY A 198 10.21 -0.17 12.06
C GLY A 198 10.98 0.83 11.18
N LYS A 199 11.65 0.34 10.15
CA LYS A 199 12.48 1.09 9.21
C LYS A 199 12.07 0.76 7.79
N TYR A 200 11.69 1.75 7.00
CA TYR A 200 11.23 1.53 5.63
C TYR A 200 12.34 0.95 4.72
N ALA A 201 13.60 1.27 5.03
CA ALA A 201 14.75 0.66 4.36
C ALA A 201 14.80 -0.86 4.55
N PHE A 202 14.34 -1.38 5.70
CA PHE A 202 14.25 -2.82 5.93
C PHE A 202 13.17 -3.47 5.07
N ASP A 203 12.01 -2.83 4.91
CA ASP A 203 10.95 -3.32 4.01
C ASP A 203 11.44 -3.39 2.56
N CYS A 204 12.14 -2.35 2.11
CA CYS A 204 12.78 -2.34 0.79
C CYS A 204 13.82 -3.46 0.64
N LEU A 205 14.67 -3.66 1.66
CA LEU A 205 15.69 -4.71 1.66
C LEU A 205 15.05 -6.10 1.59
N LEU A 206 13.99 -6.32 2.37
CA LEU A 206 13.22 -7.55 2.37
C LEU A 206 12.60 -7.80 1.00
N ALA A 207 11.97 -6.79 0.40
CA ALA A 207 11.41 -6.88 -0.95
C ALA A 207 12.47 -7.28 -1.98
N VAL A 208 13.64 -6.63 -1.96
CA VAL A 208 14.76 -6.97 -2.83
C VAL A 208 15.26 -8.39 -2.57
N GLY A 209 15.35 -8.82 -1.31
CA GLY A 209 15.75 -10.17 -0.93
C GLY A 209 14.81 -11.24 -1.49
N PHE A 210 13.50 -11.08 -1.29
CA PHE A 210 12.49 -11.99 -1.87
C PHE A 210 12.57 -12.02 -3.40
N ILE A 211 12.62 -10.85 -4.04
CA ILE A 211 12.70 -10.79 -5.51
C ILE A 211 13.98 -11.48 -6.00
N ALA A 212 15.12 -11.25 -5.36
CA ALA A 212 16.40 -11.86 -5.75
C ALA A 212 16.36 -13.39 -5.64
N VAL A 213 15.87 -13.93 -4.51
CA VAL A 213 15.78 -15.38 -4.29
C VAL A 213 14.88 -16.06 -5.33
N TYR A 214 13.70 -15.48 -5.59
CA TYR A 214 12.77 -16.03 -6.58
C TYR A 214 13.20 -15.77 -8.03
N SER A 215 14.05 -14.76 -8.28
CA SER A 215 14.63 -14.51 -9.62
C SER A 215 15.55 -15.64 -10.08
N VAL A 216 16.25 -16.30 -9.14
CA VAL A 216 17.08 -17.48 -9.44
C VAL A 216 16.19 -18.63 -9.93
N GLY A 217 15.10 -18.92 -9.21
CA GLY A 217 14.12 -19.92 -9.63
C GLY A 217 13.52 -19.58 -10.99
N PHE A 218 13.06 -18.34 -11.17
CA PHE A 218 12.53 -17.82 -12.43
C PHE A 218 13.46 -18.05 -13.63
N TYR A 219 14.76 -17.78 -13.48
CA TYR A 219 15.74 -17.99 -14.55
C TYR A 219 15.88 -19.47 -14.93
N LEU A 220 15.93 -20.36 -13.93
CA LEU A 220 16.00 -21.81 -14.14
C LEU A 220 14.71 -22.33 -14.77
N ASP A 221 13.56 -21.83 -14.32
CA ASP A 221 12.23 -22.23 -14.78
C ASP A 221 11.93 -21.77 -16.20
N ILE A 222 12.42 -20.60 -16.62
CA ILE A 222 12.35 -20.18 -18.04
C ILE A 222 13.12 -21.17 -18.92
N LYS A 223 14.35 -21.53 -18.53
CA LYS A 223 15.17 -22.47 -19.31
C LYS A 223 14.55 -23.86 -19.38
N ALA A 224 14.00 -24.33 -18.26
CA ALA A 224 13.36 -25.62 -18.15
C ALA A 224 11.88 -25.63 -18.62
N LYS A 225 11.33 -24.50 -19.07
CA LYS A 225 9.92 -24.31 -19.45
C LYS A 225 8.93 -24.72 -18.35
N ARG A 226 9.29 -24.52 -17.08
CA ARG A 226 8.45 -24.82 -15.91
C ARG A 226 7.58 -23.61 -15.57
N TYR A 227 6.31 -23.63 -15.98
CA TYR A 227 5.47 -22.44 -15.93
C TYR A 227 5.03 -22.06 -14.51
N MET A 228 4.92 -23.04 -13.62
CA MET A 228 4.49 -22.81 -12.24
C MET A 228 5.50 -21.94 -11.47
N GLY A 229 6.80 -22.14 -11.70
CA GLY A 229 7.84 -21.31 -11.08
C GLY A 229 7.86 -19.87 -11.61
N ILE A 230 7.54 -19.68 -12.90
CA ILE A 230 7.34 -18.35 -13.49
C ILE A 230 6.17 -17.62 -12.82
N LEU A 231 5.04 -18.31 -12.63
CA LEU A 231 3.88 -17.74 -11.93
C LEU A 231 4.22 -17.34 -10.49
N ARG A 232 4.94 -18.20 -9.76
CA ARG A 232 5.37 -17.92 -8.39
C ARG A 232 6.22 -16.67 -8.31
N PHE A 233 7.18 -16.50 -9.24
CA PHE A 233 7.98 -15.28 -9.30
C PHE A 233 7.12 -14.02 -9.48
N PHE A 234 6.21 -13.99 -10.45
CA PHE A 234 5.36 -12.82 -10.68
C PHE A 234 4.39 -12.55 -9.52
N LEU A 235 3.94 -13.59 -8.82
CA LEU A 235 3.15 -13.46 -7.60
C LEU A 235 3.97 -12.77 -6.50
N ILE A 236 5.16 -13.29 -6.17
CA ILE A 236 6.03 -12.71 -5.14
C ILE A 236 6.46 -11.29 -5.53
N PHE A 237 6.81 -11.07 -6.80
CA PHE A 237 7.19 -9.75 -7.29
C PHE A 237 6.04 -8.75 -7.13
N GLY A 238 4.83 -9.11 -7.54
CA GLY A 238 3.64 -8.29 -7.36
C GLY A 238 3.35 -8.00 -5.88
N LEU A 239 3.41 -9.00 -5.00
CA LEU A 239 3.22 -8.81 -3.54
C LEU A 239 4.29 -7.89 -2.94
N MET A 240 5.56 -8.03 -3.34
CA MET A 240 6.64 -7.14 -2.89
C MET A 240 6.49 -5.72 -3.41
N THR A 241 5.91 -5.53 -4.61
CA THR A 241 5.55 -4.18 -5.06
C THR A 241 4.47 -3.54 -4.16
N VAL A 242 3.53 -4.32 -3.60
CA VAL A 242 2.56 -3.79 -2.60
C VAL A 242 3.29 -3.33 -1.35
N VAL A 243 4.25 -4.11 -0.85
CA VAL A 243 5.04 -3.80 0.35
C VAL A 243 5.79 -2.48 0.20
N VAL A 244 6.32 -2.18 -1.00
CA VAL A 244 7.06 -0.95 -1.28
C VAL A 244 6.15 0.23 -1.64
N PHE A 245 5.17 0.05 -2.54
CA PHE A 245 4.40 1.17 -3.06
C PHE A 245 3.28 1.66 -2.14
N VAL A 246 2.64 0.78 -1.38
CA VAL A 246 1.50 1.19 -0.53
C VAL A 246 1.93 2.20 0.55
N PRO A 247 3.06 2.03 1.28
CA PRO A 247 3.54 3.06 2.21
C PRO A 247 3.80 4.41 1.54
N ILE A 248 4.41 4.42 0.36
CA ILE A 248 4.67 5.64 -0.41
C ILE A 248 3.37 6.38 -0.73
N VAL A 249 2.40 5.67 -1.32
CA VAL A 249 1.13 6.27 -1.71
C VAL A 249 0.32 6.72 -0.49
N SER A 250 0.42 6.01 0.63
CA SER A 250 -0.26 6.40 1.89
C SER A 250 0.30 7.71 2.44
N ILE A 251 1.63 7.87 2.52
CA ILE A 251 2.25 9.13 2.98
C ILE A 251 1.96 10.30 2.04
N VAL A 252 1.94 10.05 0.72
CA VAL A 252 1.64 11.09 -0.28
C VAL A 252 0.14 11.43 -0.32
N GLY A 253 -0.72 10.50 0.04
CA GLY A 253 -2.18 10.64 -0.04
C GLY A 253 -2.84 11.15 1.24
N ASP A 254 -2.29 10.82 2.41
CA ASP A 254 -2.92 11.09 3.71
C ASP A 254 -1.93 11.54 4.81
N GLY A 255 -0.61 11.53 4.55
CA GLY A 255 0.40 11.78 5.58
C GLY A 255 0.52 10.62 6.56
N ASP A 256 0.75 10.90 7.85
CA ASP A 256 0.72 9.90 8.91
C ASP A 256 -0.68 9.66 9.50
N ALA A 257 -1.69 10.38 9.02
CA ALA A 257 -3.06 10.25 9.48
C ALA A 257 -3.65 8.90 9.07
N ASP A 258 -4.22 8.18 10.04
CA ASP A 258 -4.92 6.91 9.84
C ASP A 258 -4.12 5.84 9.07
N LEU A 259 -2.78 5.86 9.14
CA LEU A 259 -1.90 4.97 8.35
C LEU A 259 -2.31 3.50 8.37
N ALA A 260 -2.66 2.97 9.55
CA ALA A 260 -3.06 1.58 9.72
C ALA A 260 -4.18 1.13 8.75
N LYS A 261 -5.12 2.03 8.40
CA LYS A 261 -6.23 1.69 7.47
C LYS A 261 -5.75 1.56 6.01
N HIS A 262 -4.70 2.28 5.63
CA HIS A 262 -4.14 2.27 4.27
C HIS A 262 -3.09 1.17 4.10
N LEU A 263 -2.36 0.85 5.18
CA LEU A 263 -1.27 -0.10 5.16
C LEU A 263 -1.72 -1.57 5.24
N PHE A 264 -2.99 -1.86 5.50
CA PHE A 264 -3.50 -3.21 5.78
C PHE A 264 -3.07 -4.30 4.77
N LEU A 265 -2.88 -3.96 3.49
CA LEU A 265 -2.44 -4.93 2.48
C LEU A 265 -0.95 -5.22 2.47
N VAL A 266 -0.14 -4.36 3.09
CA VAL A 266 1.30 -4.59 3.28
C VAL A 266 1.56 -5.83 4.15
N PRO A 267 1.04 -5.94 5.40
CA PRO A 267 1.27 -7.12 6.22
C PRO A 267 0.63 -8.38 5.61
N ILE A 268 -0.51 -8.27 4.91
CA ILE A 268 -1.08 -9.41 4.18
C ILE A 268 -0.12 -9.91 3.12
N SER A 269 0.41 -9.01 2.29
CA SER A 269 1.33 -9.35 1.20
C SER A 269 2.63 -9.94 1.75
N LEU A 270 3.17 -9.35 2.82
CA LEU A 270 4.36 -9.84 3.51
C LEU A 270 4.14 -11.25 4.07
N ASN A 271 3.03 -11.48 4.79
CA ASN A 271 2.70 -12.77 5.39
C ASN A 271 2.47 -13.84 4.31
N MET A 272 1.77 -13.51 3.23
CA MET A 272 1.56 -14.44 2.11
C MET A 272 2.87 -14.81 1.43
N SER A 273 3.77 -13.84 1.22
CA SER A 273 5.10 -14.13 0.68
C SER A 273 5.94 -14.97 1.62
N LEU A 274 5.90 -14.71 2.94
CA LEU A 274 6.60 -15.51 3.94
C LEU A 274 6.08 -16.96 3.98
N LEU A 275 4.76 -17.14 3.96
CA LEU A 275 4.13 -18.47 3.92
C LEU A 275 4.52 -19.24 2.66
N MET A 276 4.50 -18.57 1.51
CA MET A 276 4.97 -19.16 0.24
C MET A 276 6.44 -19.57 0.33
N PHE A 277 7.30 -18.70 0.87
CA PHE A 277 8.73 -18.99 1.01
C PHE A 277 9.00 -20.17 1.94
N ILE A 278 8.33 -20.24 3.10
CA ILE A 278 8.45 -21.37 4.03
C ILE A 278 7.95 -22.66 3.35
N SER A 279 6.82 -22.60 2.65
CA SER A 279 6.28 -23.74 1.91
C SER A 279 7.24 -24.22 0.82
N ASP A 280 7.82 -23.30 0.04
CA ASP A 280 8.78 -23.61 -1.01
C ASP A 280 10.08 -24.21 -0.46
N LEU A 281 10.51 -23.75 0.72
CA LEU A 281 11.68 -24.30 1.41
C LEU A 281 11.42 -25.72 1.92
N MET A 282 10.26 -25.95 2.56
CA MET A 282 9.87 -27.26 3.11
C MET A 282 9.64 -28.30 2.02
N ASN A 283 9.11 -27.90 0.86
CA ASN A 283 8.86 -28.79 -0.27
C ASN A 283 10.05 -28.88 -1.24
N HIS A 284 11.17 -28.20 -0.96
CA HIS A 284 12.33 -28.10 -1.85
C HIS A 284 12.02 -27.55 -3.26
N THR A 285 10.91 -26.83 -3.42
CA THR A 285 10.46 -26.27 -4.71
C THR A 285 10.97 -24.87 -5.01
N LEU A 286 11.75 -24.26 -4.10
CA LEU A 286 12.24 -22.88 -4.25
C LEU A 286 13.01 -22.66 -5.57
N TRP A 287 13.87 -23.61 -5.96
CA TRP A 287 14.63 -23.58 -7.22
C TRP A 287 14.43 -24.83 -8.09
N ASN A 288 13.79 -25.86 -7.53
CA ASN A 288 13.51 -27.12 -8.19
C ASN A 288 12.00 -27.33 -8.31
N THR A 289 11.35 -26.51 -9.11
CA THR A 289 9.97 -26.81 -9.52
C THR A 289 9.98 -28.16 -10.24
N GLU A 290 9.14 -29.12 -9.84
CA GLU A 290 8.98 -30.35 -10.63
C GLU A 290 8.50 -29.97 -12.03
N GLY A 291 9.01 -30.67 -13.06
CA GLY A 291 8.59 -30.40 -14.43
C GLY A 291 7.09 -30.68 -14.57
N ASP A 292 6.37 -29.79 -15.27
CA ASP A 292 5.03 -30.12 -15.73
C ASP A 292 5.22 -31.29 -16.73
N GLU A 293 5.00 -32.54 -16.28
CA GLU A 293 4.98 -33.69 -17.20
C GLU A 293 3.97 -33.36 -18.29
N VAL A 294 4.48 -33.23 -19.51
CA VAL A 294 3.65 -33.04 -20.70
C VAL A 294 2.94 -34.38 -20.90
N SER A 295 1.77 -34.54 -20.27
CA SER A 295 0.81 -35.53 -20.70
C SER A 295 0.39 -35.12 -22.12
N GLU A 296 0.96 -35.83 -23.11
CA GLU A 296 0.60 -35.75 -24.53
C GLU A 296 -0.91 -35.89 -24.77
#